data_AF-A0AA42NXJ9-F1
#
_entry.id   AF-A0AA42NXJ9-F1
#
_cell.length_a   1.000
_cell.length_b   1.000
_cell.length_c   1.000
_cell.angle_alpha   90.00
_cell.angle_beta   90.00
_cell.angle_gamma   90.00
#
_symmetry.space_group_name_H-M   'P 1'
#
loop_
_entity.id
_entity.type
_entity.pdbx_description
1 polymer ?
#
loop_
_entity_poly.entity_id
_entity_poly.type
_entity_poly.pdbx_seq_one_letter_code
_entity_poly.pdbx_strand_id
1 'polypeptide(L)'
;MIALLLALSLATPAATAATAPVEGDQLEQVVLLSRHNLRAPVVDSGALANATPETWPRWDVAAGELTTKGGVLEVYMGRYMGQWLRQAQLLPVSDCPRPADFHAHANSLQRTQATAQFFVAGAFPGCHVVIEQRMPLGTMDPLFNPVIHRDDAAFRERAQSAMQQALVRSQLAPALSVVEAITRYPQSAACEGHGDCRLTLAGTRFSADAGKEPRVFGSLALASGLVDALLMEHYQGSGIPREGWGRLNTEAQWQALAQIRNGYQDILFGPPEVARDVAGPLLERVDALLEDPASPKVNLLVGHDSNIGSVLAALGITDYTLPGQYEKTPIGGLLQFERWRDRHSGVERIRLAYVYPTSAQLRDAQPLTEAQPPGRVALRVPGCAAQGCTVAEFQHLLHPAAR
;
A
#
# COMPACT_ATOMS: atom_id res chain seq x y z
N MET A 1 51.86 20.07 21.50
CA MET A 1 51.04 18.88 21.82
C MET A 1 49.63 19.33 22.10
N ILE A 2 48.75 19.29 21.10
CA ILE A 2 47.30 19.54 21.26
C ILE A 2 46.62 18.25 20.85
N ALA A 3 46.00 17.57 21.81
CA ALA A 3 45.34 16.28 21.62
C ALA A 3 43.97 16.50 20.94
N LEU A 4 43.79 15.88 19.78
CA LEU A 4 42.53 15.87 19.04
C LEU A 4 41.67 14.71 19.56
N LEU A 5 40.62 15.02 20.33
CA LEU A 5 39.63 14.03 20.79
C LEU A 5 38.63 13.78 19.66
N LEU A 6 38.75 12.62 18.99
CA LEU A 6 37.71 12.08 18.11
C LEU A 6 36.51 11.64 18.96
N ALA A 7 35.39 12.34 18.83
CA ALA A 7 34.10 11.87 19.32
C ALA A 7 33.53 10.87 18.29
N LEU A 8 33.63 9.58 18.57
CA LEU A 8 32.91 8.53 17.85
C LEU A 8 31.43 8.61 18.23
N SER A 9 30.60 9.15 17.33
CA SER A 9 29.15 9.04 17.41
C SER A 9 28.74 7.60 17.08
N LEU A 10 28.51 6.79 18.11
CA LEU A 10 27.87 5.48 17.99
C LEU A 10 26.41 5.69 17.58
N ALA A 11 26.12 5.52 16.28
CA ALA A 11 24.75 5.38 15.81
C ALA A 11 24.19 4.05 16.35
N THR A 12 23.27 4.12 17.31
CA THR A 12 22.51 2.95 17.76
C THR A 12 21.54 2.56 16.64
N PRO A 13 21.63 1.35 16.06
CA PRO A 13 20.60 0.88 15.16
C PRO A 13 19.31 0.73 15.99
N ALA A 14 18.26 1.43 15.58
CA ALA A 14 16.92 1.15 16.07
C ALA A 14 16.56 -0.25 15.58
N ALA A 15 16.76 -1.25 16.42
CA ALA A 15 16.30 -2.61 16.17
C ALA A 15 14.77 -2.56 16.08
N THR A 16 14.23 -2.71 14.87
CA THR A 16 12.85 -3.11 14.67
C THR A 16 12.67 -4.44 15.38
N ALA A 17 11.79 -4.47 16.38
CA ALA A 17 11.44 -5.70 17.08
C ALA A 17 10.68 -6.61 16.10
N ALA A 18 11.42 -7.37 15.29
CA ALA A 18 10.89 -8.58 14.70
C ALA A 18 10.55 -9.51 15.87
N THR A 19 9.28 -9.83 16.05
CA THR A 19 8.89 -10.94 16.90
C THR A 19 9.61 -12.18 16.39
N ALA A 20 10.60 -12.64 17.14
CA ALA A 20 11.24 -13.92 16.88
C ALA A 20 10.14 -15.00 16.79
N PRO A 21 10.23 -15.96 15.86
CA PRO A 21 9.32 -17.10 15.89
C PRO A 21 9.42 -17.71 17.28
N VAL A 22 8.29 -17.77 17.99
CA VAL A 22 8.21 -18.46 19.27
C VAL A 22 8.73 -19.87 19.02
N GLU A 23 9.76 -20.30 19.75
CA GLU A 23 10.21 -21.70 19.71
C GLU A 23 8.96 -22.58 19.89
N GLY A 24 8.59 -23.30 18.82
CA GLY A 24 7.39 -24.14 18.82
C GLY A 24 6.32 -23.80 17.79
N ASP A 25 6.34 -22.69 17.05
CA ASP A 25 5.34 -22.42 16.01
C ASP A 25 5.80 -22.89 14.60
N GLN A 26 4.86 -23.37 13.78
CA GLN A 26 5.05 -23.71 12.37
C GLN A 26 4.16 -22.83 11.49
N LEU A 27 4.76 -22.19 10.48
CA LEU A 27 3.99 -21.49 9.45
C LEU A 27 3.44 -22.50 8.44
N GLU A 28 2.14 -22.47 8.19
CA GLU A 28 1.44 -23.46 7.32
C GLU A 28 0.96 -22.85 6.01
N GLN A 29 0.57 -21.58 6.01
CA GLN A 29 0.07 -20.90 4.83
C GLN A 29 0.28 -19.37 4.93
N VAL A 30 0.47 -18.72 3.78
CA VAL A 30 0.52 -17.25 3.68
C VAL A 30 -0.31 -16.76 2.49
N VAL A 31 -1.14 -15.74 2.74
CA VAL A 31 -1.73 -14.91 1.68
C VAL A 31 -1.06 -13.53 1.72
N LEU A 32 -0.49 -13.11 0.59
CA LEU A 32 0.20 -11.84 0.40
C LEU A 32 -0.68 -10.91 -0.43
N LEU A 33 -1.28 -9.89 0.18
CA LEU A 33 -1.96 -8.82 -0.55
C LEU A 33 -0.97 -7.67 -0.81
N SER A 34 -0.51 -7.57 -2.06
CA SER A 34 0.48 -6.60 -2.52
C SER A 34 -0.17 -5.39 -3.15
N ARG A 35 0.42 -4.21 -2.91
CA ARG A 35 0.27 -3.06 -3.80
C ARG A 35 1.27 -3.21 -4.96
N HIS A 36 0.92 -2.71 -6.14
CA HIS A 36 1.88 -2.54 -7.23
C HIS A 36 3.11 -1.71 -6.81
N ASN A 37 4.25 -1.89 -7.49
CA ASN A 37 5.47 -1.11 -7.22
C ASN A 37 5.49 0.22 -8.01
N LEU A 38 6.64 0.90 -8.07
CA LEU A 38 6.83 2.26 -8.60
C LEU A 38 6.32 2.42 -10.03
N ARG A 39 5.35 3.33 -10.20
CA ARG A 39 4.72 3.66 -11.48
C ARG A 39 4.94 5.13 -11.86
N ALA A 40 4.79 5.44 -13.15
CA ALA A 40 4.68 6.82 -13.58
C ALA A 40 3.36 7.44 -13.06
N PRO A 41 3.37 8.71 -12.61
CA PRO A 41 2.17 9.42 -12.20
C PRO A 41 1.35 9.89 -13.41
N VAL A 42 0.07 10.16 -13.20
CA VAL A 42 -0.85 10.63 -14.25
C VAL A 42 -0.94 12.15 -14.22
N VAL A 43 0.08 12.83 -14.73
CA VAL A 43 0.26 14.30 -14.62
C VAL A 43 0.22 15.05 -15.96
N ASP A 44 0.14 14.33 -17.07
CA ASP A 44 0.19 14.88 -18.43
C ASP A 44 -1.17 15.39 -18.95
N SER A 45 -2.24 15.20 -18.17
CA SER A 45 -3.60 15.55 -18.58
C SER A 45 -4.48 15.96 -17.40
N GLY A 46 -5.63 16.56 -17.72
CA GLY A 46 -6.68 16.89 -16.76
C GLY A 46 -6.27 17.93 -15.72
N ALA A 47 -6.74 17.75 -14.49
CA ALA A 47 -6.58 18.74 -13.42
C ALA A 47 -5.12 18.90 -12.96
N LEU A 48 -4.32 17.82 -12.95
CA LEU A 48 -2.94 17.85 -12.45
C LEU A 48 -1.99 18.57 -13.40
N ALA A 49 -2.20 18.45 -14.72
CA ALA A 49 -1.44 19.17 -15.73
C ALA A 49 -1.59 20.69 -15.59
N ASN A 50 -2.74 21.15 -15.12
CA ASN A 50 -3.06 22.58 -15.00
C ASN A 50 -2.88 23.15 -13.58
N ALA A 51 -2.46 22.34 -12.61
CA ALA A 51 -2.40 22.71 -11.20
C ALA A 51 -1.05 23.28 -10.73
N THR A 52 -0.12 23.50 -11.66
CA THR A 52 1.18 24.14 -11.41
C THR A 52 1.60 24.88 -12.68
N PRO A 53 2.30 26.04 -12.59
CA PRO A 53 2.94 26.66 -13.76
C PRO A 53 4.19 25.90 -14.21
N GLU A 54 4.64 24.92 -13.44
CA GLU A 54 5.88 24.20 -13.69
C GLU A 54 5.67 23.04 -14.67
N THR A 55 6.75 22.63 -15.35
CA THR A 55 6.73 21.45 -16.22
C THR A 55 7.04 20.20 -15.39
N TRP A 56 6.14 19.21 -15.41
CA TRP A 56 6.37 17.90 -14.78
C TRP A 56 7.55 17.17 -15.44
N PRO A 57 8.38 16.44 -14.67
CA PRO A 57 9.39 15.55 -15.22
C PRO A 57 8.77 14.51 -16.17
N ARG A 58 9.50 14.19 -17.24
CA ARG A 58 9.12 13.11 -18.16
C ARG A 58 9.50 11.76 -17.58
N TRP A 59 8.68 10.77 -17.88
CA TRP A 59 8.88 9.37 -17.50
C TRP A 59 9.07 8.53 -18.76
N ASP A 60 9.88 7.47 -18.67
CA ASP A 60 10.21 6.61 -19.81
C ASP A 60 9.11 5.57 -20.13
N VAL A 61 8.00 5.60 -19.40
CA VAL A 61 6.82 4.73 -19.54
C VAL A 61 5.55 5.57 -19.56
N ALA A 62 4.43 4.99 -20.02
CA ALA A 62 3.16 5.70 -20.04
C ALA A 62 2.61 5.97 -18.62
N ALA A 63 1.75 6.98 -18.51
CA ALA A 63 1.09 7.34 -17.26
C ALA A 63 0.39 6.12 -16.63
N GLY A 64 0.68 5.86 -15.34
CA GLY A 64 0.08 4.75 -14.59
C GLY A 64 0.72 3.38 -14.84
N GLU A 65 1.71 3.27 -15.73
CA GLU A 65 2.48 2.04 -15.95
C GLU A 65 3.62 1.88 -14.95
N LEU A 66 3.96 0.63 -14.63
CA LEU A 66 5.13 0.29 -13.82
C LEU A 66 6.41 0.71 -14.55
N THR A 67 7.31 1.36 -13.82
CA THR A 67 8.63 1.74 -14.34
C THR A 67 9.61 0.56 -14.32
N THR A 68 10.68 0.65 -15.13
CA THR A 68 11.81 -0.30 -15.06
C THR A 68 12.38 -0.38 -13.63
N LYS A 69 12.52 0.76 -12.94
CA LYS A 69 12.98 0.79 -11.54
C LYS A 69 12.01 0.08 -10.60
N GLY A 70 10.70 0.29 -10.79
CA GLY A 70 9.66 -0.44 -10.06
C GLY A 70 9.79 -1.95 -10.22
N GLY A 71 10.11 -2.41 -11.44
CA GLY A 71 10.44 -3.82 -11.69
C GLY A 71 11.66 -4.30 -10.90
N VAL A 72 12.76 -3.55 -10.89
CA VAL A 72 13.97 -3.88 -10.11
C VAL A 72 13.67 -3.98 -8.61
N LEU A 73 12.95 -2.99 -8.06
CA LEU A 73 12.54 -2.97 -6.66
C LEU A 73 11.69 -4.19 -6.31
N GLU A 74 10.80 -4.59 -7.22
CA GLU A 74 9.94 -5.75 -7.02
C GLU A 74 10.69 -7.08 -7.14
N VAL A 75 11.73 -7.17 -7.99
CA VAL A 75 12.65 -8.32 -8.00
C VAL A 75 13.35 -8.46 -6.65
N TYR A 76 13.77 -7.36 -6.02
CA TYR A 76 14.36 -7.41 -4.69
C TYR A 76 13.37 -7.88 -3.64
N MET A 77 12.13 -7.39 -3.68
CA MET A 77 11.07 -7.85 -2.78
C MET A 77 10.78 -9.33 -2.98
N GLY A 78 10.60 -9.77 -4.23
CA GLY A 78 10.40 -11.17 -4.59
C GLY A 78 11.54 -12.06 -4.12
N ARG A 79 12.79 -11.65 -4.32
CA ARG A 79 13.97 -12.40 -3.85
C ARG A 79 13.97 -12.58 -2.33
N TYR A 80 13.78 -11.49 -1.59
CA TYR A 80 13.70 -11.54 -0.13
C TYR A 80 12.57 -12.44 0.34
N MET A 81 11.36 -12.25 -0.20
CA MET A 81 10.19 -13.04 0.16
C MET A 81 10.35 -14.52 -0.20
N GLY A 82 10.93 -14.82 -1.36
CA GLY A 82 11.23 -16.19 -1.77
C GLY A 82 12.25 -16.87 -0.85
N GLN A 83 13.24 -16.13 -0.32
CA GLN A 83 14.17 -16.67 0.69
C GLN A 83 13.46 -16.90 2.02
N TRP A 84 12.71 -15.91 2.52
CA TRP A 84 11.96 -16.01 3.77
C TRP A 84 10.96 -17.19 3.75
N LEU A 85 10.21 -17.38 2.67
CA LEU A 85 9.23 -18.47 2.54
C LEU A 85 9.89 -19.86 2.55
N ARG A 86 11.11 -20.00 2.01
CA ARG A 86 11.88 -21.25 2.05
C ARG A 86 12.46 -21.52 3.45
N GLN A 87 12.95 -20.47 4.13
CA GLN A 87 13.42 -20.57 5.51
C GLN A 87 12.29 -20.93 6.47
N ALA A 88 11.11 -20.39 6.25
CA ALA A 88 9.89 -20.75 6.96
C ALA A 88 9.33 -22.14 6.57
N GLN A 89 10.01 -22.87 5.67
CA GLN A 89 9.64 -24.22 5.22
C GLN A 89 8.28 -24.32 4.51
N LEU A 90 7.73 -23.20 4.03
CA LEU A 90 6.52 -23.20 3.20
C LEU A 90 6.82 -23.64 1.78
N LEU A 91 7.95 -23.18 1.23
CA LEU A 91 8.37 -23.45 -0.13
C LEU A 91 9.60 -24.38 -0.17
N PRO A 92 9.77 -25.16 -1.25
CA PRO A 92 10.94 -26.02 -1.41
C PRO A 92 12.25 -25.23 -1.46
N VAL A 93 13.29 -25.75 -0.82
CA VAL A 93 14.57 -25.05 -0.58
C VAL A 93 15.32 -24.73 -1.89
N SER A 94 15.26 -25.61 -2.88
CA SER A 94 16.06 -25.48 -4.12
C SER A 94 15.27 -25.67 -5.41
N ASP A 95 13.98 -25.99 -5.34
CA ASP A 95 13.18 -26.32 -6.52
C ASP A 95 12.21 -25.20 -6.91
N CYS A 96 11.77 -25.22 -8.16
CA CYS A 96 10.67 -24.39 -8.61
C CYS A 96 9.38 -24.77 -7.89
N PRO A 97 8.56 -23.79 -7.45
CA PRO A 97 7.31 -24.11 -6.79
C PRO A 97 6.37 -24.80 -7.76
N ARG A 98 5.64 -25.81 -7.28
CA ARG A 98 4.52 -26.40 -8.02
C ARG A 98 3.25 -25.57 -7.79
N PRO A 99 2.18 -25.78 -8.57
CA PRO A 99 0.91 -25.07 -8.35
C PRO A 99 0.34 -25.21 -6.93
N ALA A 100 0.59 -26.33 -6.25
CA ALA A 100 0.19 -26.53 -4.84
C ALA A 100 1.07 -25.77 -3.82
N ASP A 101 2.25 -25.30 -4.23
CA ASP A 101 3.17 -24.58 -3.36
C ASP A 101 2.93 -23.06 -3.47
N PHE A 102 2.68 -22.54 -4.68
CA PHE A 102 2.53 -21.11 -4.94
C PHE A 102 1.53 -20.79 -6.05
N HIS A 103 0.74 -19.74 -5.85
CA HIS A 103 -0.14 -19.16 -6.86
C HIS A 103 -0.08 -17.62 -6.83
N ALA A 104 -0.11 -16.99 -8.00
CA ALA A 104 -0.17 -15.53 -8.14
C ALA A 104 -1.39 -15.12 -8.96
N HIS A 105 -2.19 -14.20 -8.43
CA HIS A 105 -3.33 -13.56 -9.10
C HIS A 105 -3.17 -12.05 -9.00
N ALA A 106 -3.11 -11.38 -10.13
CA ALA A 106 -2.99 -9.93 -10.19
C ALA A 106 -4.22 -9.32 -10.85
N ASN A 107 -4.57 -8.10 -10.41
CA ASN A 107 -5.50 -7.27 -11.15
C ASN A 107 -5.02 -7.11 -12.62
N SER A 108 -5.95 -6.87 -13.54
CA SER A 108 -5.65 -6.85 -14.98
C SER A 108 -5.22 -5.47 -15.50
N LEU A 109 -4.52 -4.68 -14.68
CA LEU A 109 -3.84 -3.46 -15.12
C LEU A 109 -2.35 -3.73 -15.32
N GLN A 110 -1.71 -3.00 -16.25
CA GLN A 110 -0.29 -3.20 -16.59
C GLN A 110 0.59 -3.19 -15.34
N ARG A 111 0.41 -2.21 -14.45
CA ARG A 111 1.26 -2.06 -13.26
C ARG A 111 1.15 -3.23 -12.28
N THR A 112 -0.02 -3.83 -12.14
CA THR A 112 -0.24 -4.96 -11.22
C THR A 112 0.26 -6.26 -11.84
N GLN A 113 0.01 -6.49 -13.13
CA GLN A 113 0.56 -7.64 -13.86
C GLN A 113 2.09 -7.62 -13.89
N ALA A 114 2.70 -6.47 -14.23
CA ALA A 114 4.14 -6.32 -14.27
C ALA A 114 4.77 -6.49 -12.87
N THR A 115 4.15 -5.95 -11.81
CA THR A 115 4.61 -6.16 -10.43
C THR A 115 4.64 -7.66 -10.09
N ALA A 116 3.55 -8.39 -10.36
CA ALA A 116 3.51 -9.83 -10.12
C ALA A 116 4.60 -10.59 -10.90
N GLN A 117 4.86 -10.20 -12.15
CA GLN A 117 5.93 -10.79 -12.99
C GLN A 117 7.31 -10.59 -12.36
N PHE A 118 7.63 -9.37 -11.95
CA PHE A 118 8.92 -9.08 -11.33
C PHE A 118 9.09 -9.72 -9.95
N PHE A 119 8.02 -9.79 -9.15
CA PHE A 119 8.03 -10.50 -7.87
C PHE A 119 8.36 -11.98 -8.09
N VAL A 120 7.64 -12.64 -9.01
CA VAL A 120 7.85 -14.05 -9.37
C VAL A 120 9.26 -14.28 -9.90
N ALA A 121 9.76 -13.41 -10.78
CA ALA A 121 11.12 -13.51 -11.32
C ALA A 121 12.19 -13.40 -10.23
N GLY A 122 11.97 -12.57 -9.21
CA GLY A 122 12.85 -12.46 -8.05
C GLY A 122 12.77 -13.66 -7.09
N ALA A 123 11.55 -14.14 -6.80
CA ALA A 123 11.32 -15.24 -5.86
C ALA A 123 11.74 -16.60 -6.42
N PHE A 124 11.52 -16.81 -7.72
CA PHE A 124 11.66 -18.08 -8.44
C PHE A 124 12.45 -17.91 -9.74
N PRO A 125 13.72 -17.47 -9.68
CA PRO A 125 14.53 -17.24 -10.87
C PRO A 125 14.66 -18.52 -11.71
N GLY A 126 14.32 -18.43 -13.00
CA GLY A 126 14.37 -19.57 -13.93
C GLY A 126 13.15 -20.50 -13.89
N CYS A 127 12.18 -20.24 -13.03
CA CYS A 127 10.98 -21.06 -12.91
C CYS A 127 9.84 -20.56 -13.78
N HIS A 128 9.05 -21.50 -14.32
CA HIS A 128 7.80 -21.17 -14.99
C HIS A 128 6.66 -21.10 -13.97
N VAL A 129 6.29 -19.89 -13.58
CA VAL A 129 5.15 -19.62 -12.70
C VAL A 129 4.17 -18.71 -13.44
N VAL A 130 2.93 -19.16 -13.56
CA VAL A 130 1.86 -18.44 -14.23
C VAL A 130 1.28 -17.39 -13.28
N ILE A 131 0.98 -16.22 -13.82
CA ILE A 131 0.22 -15.17 -13.12
C ILE A 131 -1.20 -15.19 -13.68
N GLU A 132 -2.16 -15.46 -12.81
CA GLU A 132 -3.56 -15.44 -13.16
C GLU A 132 -4.00 -14.01 -13.48
N GLN A 133 -4.60 -13.85 -14.67
CA GLN A 133 -5.26 -12.63 -15.12
C GLN A 133 -6.67 -13.01 -15.56
N ARG A 134 -7.71 -12.48 -14.91
CA ARG A 134 -9.11 -12.86 -15.17
C ARG A 134 -9.81 -11.97 -16.19
N MET A 135 -9.35 -10.74 -16.34
CA MET A 135 -9.94 -9.75 -17.25
C MET A 135 -8.96 -9.38 -18.37
N PRO A 136 -9.41 -8.78 -19.48
CA PRO A 136 -8.51 -8.20 -20.46
C PRO A 136 -7.59 -7.14 -19.84
N LEU A 137 -6.35 -7.07 -20.30
CA LEU A 137 -5.38 -6.07 -19.83
C LEU A 137 -5.94 -4.66 -20.06
N GLY A 138 -5.87 -3.81 -19.04
CA GLY A 138 -6.48 -2.47 -19.03
C GLY A 138 -7.87 -2.40 -18.39
N THR A 139 -8.47 -3.54 -18.02
CA THR A 139 -9.76 -3.60 -17.30
C THR A 139 -9.55 -3.95 -15.83
N MET A 140 -10.30 -3.32 -14.94
CA MET A 140 -10.28 -3.71 -13.51
C MET A 140 -10.92 -5.09 -13.33
N ASP A 141 -10.21 -5.99 -12.65
CA ASP A 141 -10.75 -7.24 -12.14
C ASP A 141 -11.67 -6.92 -10.95
N PRO A 142 -12.94 -7.39 -10.94
CA PRO A 142 -13.88 -7.14 -9.85
C PRO A 142 -13.35 -7.49 -8.47
N LEU A 143 -12.46 -8.50 -8.35
CA LEU A 143 -11.83 -8.83 -7.07
C LEU A 143 -11.03 -7.64 -6.51
N PHE A 144 -10.31 -6.92 -7.36
CA PHE A 144 -9.42 -5.83 -6.96
C PHE A 144 -10.06 -4.45 -7.15
N ASN A 145 -11.33 -4.37 -7.56
CA ASN A 145 -12.01 -3.12 -7.85
C ASN A 145 -12.71 -2.59 -6.59
N PRO A 146 -12.22 -1.52 -5.93
CA PRO A 146 -12.72 -1.06 -4.63
C PRO A 146 -13.97 -0.19 -4.81
N VAL A 147 -14.99 -0.74 -5.47
CA VAL A 147 -16.25 -0.05 -5.77
C VAL A 147 -17.25 -0.24 -4.65
N ILE A 148 -18.16 0.73 -4.51
CA ILE A 148 -19.35 0.57 -3.69
C ILE A 148 -20.23 -0.52 -4.32
N HIS A 149 -20.63 -1.52 -3.55
CA HIS A 149 -21.52 -2.61 -3.98
C HIS A 149 -22.98 -2.32 -3.63
N ARG A 150 -23.22 -1.64 -2.49
CA ARG A 150 -24.57 -1.29 -2.04
C ARG A 150 -25.16 -0.12 -2.82
N ASP A 151 -26.36 -0.31 -3.36
CA ASP A 151 -27.07 0.69 -4.16
C ASP A 151 -28.13 1.49 -3.37
N ASP A 152 -28.35 1.15 -2.10
CA ASP A 152 -29.36 1.79 -1.27
C ASP A 152 -28.98 3.23 -0.84
N ALA A 153 -29.98 4.13 -0.85
CA ALA A 153 -29.80 5.54 -0.54
C ALA A 153 -29.30 5.77 0.90
N ALA A 154 -29.77 4.95 1.84
CA ALA A 154 -29.39 5.07 3.25
C ALA A 154 -27.91 4.74 3.47
N PHE A 155 -27.36 3.73 2.78
CA PHE A 155 -25.93 3.44 2.77
C PHE A 155 -25.15 4.61 2.19
N ARG A 156 -25.58 5.12 1.03
CA ARG A 156 -24.91 6.24 0.35
C ARG A 156 -24.82 7.48 1.25
N GLU A 157 -25.88 7.83 1.95
CA GLU A 157 -25.91 8.95 2.91
C GLU A 157 -24.99 8.70 4.12
N ARG A 158 -25.03 7.49 4.70
CA ARG A 158 -24.13 7.12 5.81
C ARG A 158 -22.66 7.18 5.40
N ALA A 159 -22.31 6.58 4.27
CA ALA A 159 -20.96 6.59 3.72
C ALA A 159 -20.45 8.01 3.48
N GLN A 160 -21.25 8.88 2.85
CA GLN A 160 -20.87 10.29 2.64
C GLN A 160 -20.71 11.06 3.96
N SER A 161 -21.61 10.85 4.91
CA SER A 161 -21.52 11.45 6.25
C SER A 161 -20.25 10.99 6.97
N ALA A 162 -19.90 9.70 6.90
CA ALA A 162 -18.72 9.17 7.56
C ALA A 162 -17.41 9.67 6.95
N MET A 163 -17.33 9.75 5.61
CA MET A 163 -16.20 10.39 4.92
C MET A 163 -16.08 11.88 5.31
N GLN A 164 -17.21 12.60 5.39
CA GLN A 164 -17.23 13.99 5.83
C GLN A 164 -16.75 14.15 7.28
N GLN A 165 -17.15 13.26 8.19
CA GLN A 165 -16.67 13.26 9.57
C GLN A 165 -15.18 12.93 9.66
N ALA A 166 -14.69 11.99 8.84
CA ALA A 166 -13.27 11.68 8.75
C ALA A 166 -12.46 12.89 8.27
N LEU A 167 -12.97 13.62 7.26
CA LEU A 167 -12.37 14.87 6.78
C LEU A 167 -12.22 15.90 7.91
N VAL A 168 -13.27 16.12 8.69
CA VAL A 168 -13.25 17.09 9.82
C VAL A 168 -12.19 16.71 10.86
N ARG A 169 -11.99 15.41 11.12
CA ARG A 169 -10.98 14.93 12.09
C ARG A 169 -9.54 15.02 11.58
N SER A 170 -9.33 15.00 10.26
CA SER A 170 -8.01 14.86 9.63
C SER A 170 -7.08 16.09 9.74
N GLN A 171 -7.62 17.29 10.01
CA GLN A 171 -6.87 18.54 10.18
C GLN A 171 -5.85 18.86 9.06
N LEU A 172 -6.20 18.62 7.79
CA LEU A 172 -5.26 18.72 6.65
C LEU A 172 -4.94 20.13 6.14
N ALA A 173 -5.56 21.19 6.68
CA ALA A 173 -5.39 22.55 6.16
C ALA A 173 -3.93 23.07 6.15
N PRO A 174 -3.10 22.85 7.20
CA PRO A 174 -1.69 23.22 7.15
C PRO A 174 -0.92 22.48 6.06
N ALA A 175 -1.19 21.18 5.91
CA ALA A 175 -0.53 20.36 4.89
C ALA A 175 -0.93 20.78 3.46
N LEU A 176 -2.19 21.17 3.23
CA LEU A 176 -2.64 21.73 1.95
C LEU A 176 -1.89 23.02 1.60
N SER A 177 -1.60 23.87 2.59
CA SER A 177 -0.84 25.11 2.36
C SER A 177 0.60 24.82 1.93
N VAL A 178 1.19 23.73 2.44
CA VAL A 178 2.51 23.27 1.99
C VAL A 178 2.47 22.77 0.55
N VAL A 179 1.47 21.96 0.19
CA VAL A 179 1.28 21.51 -1.20
C VAL A 179 1.09 22.69 -2.14
N GLU A 180 0.24 23.65 -1.78
CA GLU A 180 -0.03 24.88 -2.54
C GLU A 180 1.27 25.67 -2.82
N ALA A 181 2.14 25.80 -1.81
CA ALA A 181 3.41 26.51 -1.94
C ALA A 181 4.41 25.77 -2.84
N ILE A 182 4.51 24.44 -2.73
CA ILE A 182 5.42 23.62 -3.54
C ILE A 182 5.01 23.67 -5.02
N THR A 183 3.72 23.55 -5.30
CA THR A 183 3.18 23.51 -6.66
C THR A 183 2.93 24.90 -7.25
N ARG A 184 3.08 25.97 -6.45
CA ARG A 184 2.71 27.34 -6.86
C ARG A 184 1.31 27.39 -7.47
N TYR A 185 0.37 26.63 -6.89
CA TYR A 185 -1.00 26.49 -7.40
C TYR A 185 -1.70 27.84 -7.73
N PRO A 186 -1.55 28.93 -6.96
CA PRO A 186 -2.14 30.23 -7.29
C PRO A 186 -1.61 30.89 -8.58
N GLN A 187 -0.55 30.33 -9.18
CA GLN A 187 0.05 30.81 -10.41
C GLN A 187 -0.16 29.84 -11.58
N SER A 188 -0.94 28.78 -11.35
CA SER A 188 -1.22 27.74 -12.33
C SER A 188 -2.31 28.14 -13.32
N ALA A 189 -2.38 27.45 -14.46
CA ALA A 189 -3.44 27.66 -15.45
C ALA A 189 -4.84 27.40 -14.87
N ALA A 190 -4.96 26.49 -13.90
CA ALA A 190 -6.22 26.24 -13.18
C ALA A 190 -6.70 27.44 -12.35
N CYS A 191 -5.82 28.40 -12.04
CA CYS A 191 -6.14 29.61 -11.31
C CYS A 191 -6.41 30.83 -12.22
N GLU A 192 -6.05 30.76 -13.50
CA GLU A 192 -6.16 31.91 -14.40
C GLU A 192 -7.62 32.39 -14.52
N GLY A 193 -7.87 33.66 -14.22
CA GLY A 193 -9.23 34.24 -14.25
C GLY A 193 -10.10 33.96 -13.01
N HIS A 194 -9.57 33.29 -11.97
CA HIS A 194 -10.28 33.01 -10.71
C HIS A 194 -9.75 33.88 -9.55
N GLY A 195 -10.67 34.41 -8.72
CA GLY A 195 -10.33 35.39 -7.67
C GLY A 195 -9.81 34.81 -6.34
N ASP A 196 -10.11 33.55 -6.03
CA ASP A 196 -9.63 32.86 -4.81
C ASP A 196 -9.09 31.48 -5.18
N CYS A 197 -7.78 31.40 -5.37
CA CYS A 197 -7.08 30.19 -5.77
C CYS A 197 -6.32 29.59 -4.60
N ARG A 198 -7.05 28.92 -3.72
CA ARG A 198 -6.46 28.26 -2.55
C ARG A 198 -6.83 26.79 -2.49
N LEU A 199 -5.88 25.96 -2.10
CA LEU A 199 -6.16 24.58 -1.71
C LEU A 199 -6.81 24.59 -0.32
N THR A 200 -8.13 24.53 -0.29
CA THR A 200 -8.94 24.53 0.93
C THR A 200 -9.83 23.31 1.02
N LEU A 201 -10.11 22.87 2.25
CA LEU A 201 -11.09 21.80 2.51
C LEU A 201 -12.54 22.28 2.36
N ALA A 202 -12.78 23.59 2.33
CA ALA A 202 -14.10 24.15 2.07
C ALA A 202 -14.62 23.71 0.69
N GLY A 203 -15.89 23.30 0.62
CA GLY A 203 -16.50 22.82 -0.63
C GLY A 203 -16.07 21.40 -1.04
N THR A 204 -15.34 20.66 -0.20
CA THR A 204 -15.10 19.23 -0.42
C THR A 204 -16.42 18.49 -0.48
N ARG A 205 -16.60 17.63 -1.50
CA ARG A 205 -17.80 16.80 -1.68
C ARG A 205 -17.40 15.35 -1.84
N PHE A 206 -18.24 14.44 -1.36
CA PHE A 206 -18.02 13.01 -1.50
C PHE A 206 -19.12 12.36 -2.34
N SER A 207 -18.81 11.24 -2.99
CA SER A 207 -19.81 10.35 -3.59
C SER A 207 -19.51 8.89 -3.25
N ALA A 208 -20.54 8.11 -2.97
CA ALA A 208 -20.50 6.68 -2.74
C ALA A 208 -21.56 6.00 -3.64
N ASP A 209 -21.38 6.10 -4.95
CA ASP A 209 -22.33 5.55 -5.93
C ASP A 209 -21.99 4.08 -6.21
N ALA A 210 -23.00 3.21 -6.23
CA ALA A 210 -22.81 1.79 -6.58
C ALA A 210 -22.12 1.60 -7.95
N GLY A 211 -21.23 0.62 -8.01
CA GLY A 211 -20.39 0.30 -9.16
C GLY A 211 -19.25 1.29 -9.40
N LYS A 212 -19.03 2.27 -8.51
CA LYS A 212 -17.93 3.23 -8.59
C LYS A 212 -17.13 3.23 -7.30
N GLU A 213 -15.85 3.59 -7.40
CA GLU A 213 -15.04 3.86 -6.22
C GLU A 213 -15.66 5.00 -5.39
N PRO A 214 -15.47 5.02 -4.06
CA PRO A 214 -15.76 6.22 -3.27
C PRO A 214 -14.87 7.36 -3.77
N ARG A 215 -15.48 8.52 -4.06
CA ARG A 215 -14.78 9.67 -4.63
C ARG A 215 -14.90 10.88 -3.75
N VAL A 216 -13.85 11.70 -3.79
CA VAL A 216 -13.84 13.06 -3.26
C VAL A 216 -13.63 14.04 -4.41
N PHE A 217 -14.26 15.21 -4.31
CA PHE A 217 -14.14 16.31 -5.25
C PHE A 217 -13.62 17.56 -4.53
N GLY A 218 -12.90 18.41 -5.26
CA GLY A 218 -12.30 19.64 -4.74
C GLY A 218 -10.82 19.50 -4.40
N SER A 219 -10.32 20.39 -3.55
CA SER A 219 -8.87 20.54 -3.29
C SER A 219 -8.22 19.28 -2.72
N LEU A 220 -8.95 18.48 -1.93
CA LEU A 220 -8.39 17.24 -1.39
C LEU A 220 -8.07 16.22 -2.49
N ALA A 221 -8.92 16.09 -3.50
CA ALA A 221 -8.66 15.21 -4.65
C ALA A 221 -7.44 15.68 -5.45
N LEU A 222 -7.38 16.99 -5.71
CA LEU A 222 -6.28 17.60 -6.45
C LEU A 222 -4.95 17.47 -5.69
N ALA A 223 -4.94 17.81 -4.40
CA ALA A 223 -3.77 17.73 -3.56
C ALA A 223 -3.27 16.29 -3.42
N SER A 224 -4.16 15.31 -3.28
CA SER A 224 -3.79 13.89 -3.26
C SER A 224 -3.07 13.47 -4.56
N GLY A 225 -3.59 13.87 -5.72
CA GLY A 225 -2.94 13.59 -7.01
C GLY A 225 -1.58 14.29 -7.16
N LEU A 226 -1.45 15.55 -6.73
CA LEU A 226 -0.18 16.29 -6.73
C LEU A 226 0.86 15.61 -5.84
N VAL A 227 0.44 15.20 -4.64
CA VAL A 227 1.30 14.52 -3.66
C VAL A 227 1.71 13.14 -4.15
N ASP A 228 0.81 12.37 -4.78
CA ASP A 228 1.15 11.08 -5.40
C ASP A 228 2.26 11.26 -6.43
N ALA A 229 2.15 12.26 -7.31
CA ALA A 229 3.19 12.55 -8.30
C ALA A 229 4.54 12.90 -7.66
N LEU A 230 4.55 13.76 -6.64
CA LEU A 230 5.76 14.16 -5.93
C LEU A 230 6.41 12.98 -5.15
N LEU A 231 5.61 12.07 -4.60
CA LEU A 231 6.11 10.83 -4.00
C LEU A 231 6.69 9.87 -5.05
N MET A 232 6.06 9.74 -6.22
CA MET A 232 6.62 8.93 -7.29
C MET A 232 7.96 9.49 -7.77
N GLU A 233 8.08 10.81 -7.93
CA GLU A 233 9.37 11.48 -8.20
C GLU A 233 10.42 11.13 -7.15
N HIS A 234 10.04 11.17 -5.86
CA HIS A 234 10.93 10.83 -4.76
C HIS A 234 11.48 9.41 -4.86
N TYR A 235 10.60 8.45 -5.11
CA TYR A 235 11.00 7.05 -5.21
C TYR A 235 11.73 6.75 -6.51
N GLN A 236 11.46 7.49 -7.59
CA GLN A 236 12.23 7.37 -8.84
C GLN A 236 13.69 7.78 -8.63
N GLY A 237 13.94 8.84 -7.85
CA GLY A 237 15.29 9.25 -7.48
C GLY A 237 16.11 9.66 -8.70
N SER A 238 17.13 8.87 -9.08
CA SER A 238 17.99 9.11 -10.25
C SER A 238 17.16 9.46 -11.50
N GLY A 239 17.50 10.59 -12.14
CA GLY A 239 16.73 11.16 -13.27
C GLY A 239 15.79 12.30 -12.87
N ILE A 240 15.52 12.48 -11.58
CA ILE A 240 14.81 13.64 -11.03
C ILE A 240 15.84 14.59 -10.39
N PRO A 241 16.32 15.63 -11.11
CA PRO A 241 17.41 16.47 -10.61
C PRO A 241 17.00 17.39 -9.46
N ARG A 242 15.72 17.77 -9.37
CA ARG A 242 15.18 18.68 -8.36
C ARG A 242 13.72 18.34 -8.04
N GLU A 243 13.50 17.60 -6.97
CA GLU A 243 12.17 17.16 -6.51
C GLU A 243 11.25 18.34 -6.20
N GLY A 244 9.99 18.28 -6.66
CA GLY A 244 9.06 19.40 -6.51
C GLY A 244 9.65 20.71 -7.06
N TRP A 245 10.39 20.60 -8.17
CA TRP A 245 11.13 21.71 -8.81
C TRP A 245 12.16 22.38 -7.91
N GLY A 246 12.68 21.66 -6.93
CA GLY A 246 13.68 22.12 -5.95
C GLY A 246 13.08 22.72 -4.68
N ARG A 247 11.76 22.61 -4.50
CA ARG A 247 11.05 23.14 -3.34
C ARG A 247 10.84 22.13 -2.22
N LEU A 248 11.02 20.83 -2.50
CA LEU A 248 11.01 19.77 -1.50
C LEU A 248 12.43 19.58 -0.96
N ASN A 249 12.74 20.22 0.17
CA ASN A 249 14.09 20.25 0.75
C ASN A 249 14.12 20.00 2.26
N THR A 250 12.97 19.85 2.91
CA THR A 250 12.89 19.56 4.35
C THR A 250 12.01 18.36 4.64
N GLU A 251 12.33 17.66 5.73
CA GLU A 251 11.51 16.56 6.25
C GLU A 251 10.09 17.01 6.61
N ALA A 252 9.92 18.24 7.13
CA ALA A 252 8.60 18.77 7.45
C ALA A 252 7.68 18.88 6.22
N GLN A 253 8.24 19.17 5.04
CA GLN A 253 7.46 19.19 3.80
C GLN A 253 7.05 17.77 3.39
N TRP A 254 7.96 16.81 3.49
CA TRP A 254 7.63 15.40 3.21
C TRP A 254 6.56 14.85 4.15
N GLN A 255 6.63 15.21 5.43
CA GLN A 255 5.60 14.85 6.40
C GLN A 255 4.24 15.51 6.08
N ALA A 256 4.23 16.76 5.59
CA ALA A 256 3.00 17.40 5.14
C ALA A 256 2.40 16.70 3.90
N LEU A 257 3.23 16.31 2.93
CA LEU A 257 2.81 15.49 1.79
C LEU A 257 2.23 14.15 2.28
N ALA A 258 2.93 13.46 3.18
CA ALA A 258 2.48 12.21 3.78
C ALA A 258 1.10 12.35 4.47
N GLN A 259 0.87 13.44 5.20
CA GLN A 259 -0.44 13.73 5.82
C GLN A 259 -1.56 13.83 4.79
N ILE A 260 -1.34 14.50 3.65
CA ILE A 260 -2.36 14.55 2.58
C ILE A 260 -2.59 13.17 1.98
N ARG A 261 -1.53 12.43 1.66
CA ARG A 261 -1.64 11.11 1.03
C ARG A 261 -2.38 10.11 1.93
N ASN A 262 -1.94 10.01 3.18
CA ASN A 262 -2.51 9.09 4.16
C ASN A 262 -3.92 9.53 4.56
N GLY A 263 -4.13 10.84 4.75
CA GLY A 263 -5.44 11.41 5.06
C GLY A 263 -6.45 11.14 3.94
N TYR A 264 -6.09 11.30 2.67
CA TYR A 264 -6.96 10.96 1.54
C TYR A 264 -7.44 9.50 1.60
N GLN A 265 -6.52 8.57 1.84
CA GLN A 265 -6.85 7.14 1.95
C GLN A 265 -7.73 6.85 3.16
N ASP A 266 -7.37 7.37 4.33
CA ASP A 266 -8.14 7.19 5.57
C ASP A 266 -9.53 7.80 5.50
N ILE A 267 -9.71 8.91 4.75
CA ILE A 267 -11.01 9.57 4.56
C ILE A 267 -11.90 8.76 3.63
N LEU A 268 -11.39 8.27 2.49
CA LEU A 268 -12.21 7.57 1.49
C LEU A 268 -12.44 6.10 1.81
N PHE A 269 -11.43 5.40 2.29
CA PHE A 269 -11.45 3.94 2.48
C PHE A 269 -11.37 3.52 3.94
N GLY A 270 -11.17 4.47 4.86
CA GLY A 270 -11.09 4.20 6.30
C GLY A 270 -12.43 4.08 7.04
N PRO A 271 -13.54 4.78 6.66
CA PRO A 271 -14.82 4.62 7.34
C PRO A 271 -15.30 3.16 7.33
N PRO A 272 -15.64 2.53 8.47
CA PRO A 272 -15.93 1.10 8.54
C PRO A 272 -17.04 0.63 7.59
N GLU A 273 -18.08 1.44 7.38
CA GLU A 273 -19.16 1.11 6.44
C GLU A 273 -18.70 1.10 4.98
N VAL A 274 -17.76 1.99 4.60
CA VAL A 274 -17.20 2.01 3.25
C VAL A 274 -16.17 0.89 3.10
N ALA A 275 -15.27 0.77 4.07
CA ALA A 275 -14.20 -0.22 4.08
C ALA A 275 -14.73 -1.65 3.93
N ARG A 276 -15.75 -2.02 4.72
CA ARG A 276 -16.35 -3.37 4.67
C ARG A 276 -17.05 -3.65 3.34
N ASP A 277 -17.71 -2.65 2.76
CA ASP A 277 -18.40 -2.80 1.47
C ASP A 277 -17.39 -2.95 0.31
N VAL A 278 -16.39 -2.08 0.25
CA VAL A 278 -15.41 -2.07 -0.86
C VAL A 278 -14.35 -3.17 -0.74
N ALA A 279 -14.05 -3.66 0.47
CA ALA A 279 -13.08 -4.74 0.71
C ALA A 279 -13.73 -6.13 0.72
N GLY A 280 -15.06 -6.23 0.80
CA GLY A 280 -15.80 -7.48 0.94
C GLY A 280 -15.31 -8.61 0.02
N PRO A 281 -15.26 -8.42 -1.31
CA PRO A 281 -14.78 -9.45 -2.23
C PRO A 281 -13.35 -9.94 -1.95
N LEU A 282 -12.44 -9.05 -1.53
CA LEU A 282 -11.07 -9.43 -1.18
C LEU A 282 -11.02 -10.20 0.13
N LEU A 283 -11.78 -9.78 1.14
CA LEU A 283 -11.84 -10.46 2.43
C LEU A 283 -12.44 -11.86 2.27
N GLU A 284 -13.52 -12.01 1.49
CA GLU A 284 -14.09 -13.31 1.12
C GLU A 284 -13.08 -14.19 0.38
N ARG A 285 -12.27 -13.61 -0.52
CA ARG A 285 -11.23 -14.37 -1.21
C ARG A 285 -10.11 -14.81 -0.26
N VAL A 286 -9.67 -13.95 0.65
CA VAL A 286 -8.67 -14.30 1.67
C VAL A 286 -9.20 -15.41 2.58
N ASP A 287 -10.46 -15.32 3.00
CA ASP A 287 -11.13 -16.35 3.80
C ASP A 287 -11.11 -17.70 3.09
N ALA A 288 -11.63 -17.74 1.86
CA ALA A 288 -11.70 -18.95 1.06
C ALA A 288 -10.32 -19.60 0.82
N LEU A 289 -9.27 -18.78 0.64
CA LEU A 289 -7.90 -19.27 0.51
C LEU A 289 -7.37 -19.89 1.79
N LEU A 290 -7.69 -19.30 2.95
CA LEU A 290 -7.24 -19.80 4.25
C LEU A 290 -8.04 -21.02 4.73
N GLU A 291 -9.31 -21.14 4.34
CA GLU A 291 -10.17 -22.26 4.70
C GLU A 291 -9.92 -23.52 3.87
N ASP A 292 -9.70 -23.38 2.57
CA ASP A 292 -9.57 -24.51 1.66
C ASP A 292 -8.20 -25.20 1.83
N PRO A 293 -8.14 -26.46 2.33
CA PRO A 293 -6.88 -27.19 2.49
C PRO A 293 -6.20 -27.54 1.16
N ALA A 294 -6.92 -27.45 0.03
CA ALA A 294 -6.34 -27.61 -1.31
C ALA A 294 -5.72 -26.31 -1.84
N SER A 295 -5.91 -25.17 -1.16
CA SER A 295 -5.29 -23.92 -1.56
C SER A 295 -3.77 -24.01 -1.51
N PRO A 296 -3.07 -23.33 -2.43
CA PRO A 296 -1.61 -23.27 -2.39
C PRO A 296 -1.10 -22.72 -1.06
N LYS A 297 0.07 -23.20 -0.63
CA LYS A 297 0.71 -22.74 0.62
C LYS A 297 0.99 -21.25 0.62
N VAL A 298 1.26 -20.67 -0.55
CA VAL A 298 1.52 -19.24 -0.72
C VAL A 298 0.64 -18.69 -1.84
N ASN A 299 -0.16 -17.67 -1.52
CA ASN A 299 -0.98 -16.97 -2.51
C ASN A 299 -0.55 -15.50 -2.58
N LEU A 300 -0.14 -15.04 -3.76
CA LEU A 300 0.15 -13.63 -4.03
C LEU A 300 -1.05 -12.98 -4.74
N LEU A 301 -1.63 -11.96 -4.14
CA LEU A 301 -2.69 -11.13 -4.69
C LEU A 301 -2.14 -9.73 -4.96
N VAL A 302 -2.06 -9.29 -6.22
CA VAL A 302 -1.46 -7.98 -6.56
C VAL A 302 -2.54 -6.98 -7.01
N GLY A 303 -2.77 -5.97 -6.18
CA GLY A 303 -3.75 -4.90 -6.38
C GLY A 303 -3.17 -3.50 -6.14
N HIS A 304 -3.95 -2.68 -5.45
CA HIS A 304 -3.69 -1.25 -5.22
C HIS A 304 -3.62 -0.90 -3.74
N ASP A 305 -3.19 0.32 -3.45
CA ASP A 305 -3.22 0.89 -2.10
C ASP A 305 -4.64 0.89 -1.52
N SER A 306 -5.64 1.27 -2.31
CA SER A 306 -7.06 1.25 -1.92
C SER A 306 -7.51 -0.12 -1.41
N ASN A 307 -7.04 -1.22 -2.01
CA ASN A 307 -7.34 -2.58 -1.55
C ASN A 307 -6.75 -2.86 -0.15
N ILE A 308 -5.47 -2.54 0.06
CA ILE A 308 -4.84 -2.74 1.38
C ILE A 308 -5.47 -1.83 2.43
N GLY A 309 -5.68 -0.55 2.09
CA GLY A 309 -6.26 0.45 2.98
C GLY A 309 -7.66 0.06 3.45
N SER A 310 -8.54 -0.37 2.52
CA SER A 310 -9.89 -0.81 2.87
C SER A 310 -9.91 -2.12 3.64
N VAL A 311 -9.05 -3.09 3.30
CA VAL A 311 -8.91 -4.36 4.06
C VAL A 311 -8.47 -4.09 5.49
N LEU A 312 -7.44 -3.27 5.70
CA LEU A 312 -6.97 -2.93 7.04
C LEU A 312 -8.06 -2.21 7.86
N ALA A 313 -8.76 -1.25 7.25
CA ALA A 313 -9.85 -0.52 7.90
C ALA A 313 -11.04 -1.43 8.23
N ALA A 314 -11.40 -2.36 7.34
CA ALA A 314 -12.48 -3.32 7.55
C ALA A 314 -12.19 -4.27 8.73
N LEU A 315 -10.92 -4.65 8.90
CA LEU A 315 -10.41 -5.42 10.03
C LEU A 315 -10.19 -4.57 11.31
N GLY A 316 -10.45 -3.25 11.26
CA GLY A 316 -10.26 -2.32 12.37
C GLY A 316 -8.81 -1.91 12.63
N ILE A 317 -7.86 -2.30 11.77
CA ILE A 317 -6.43 -2.01 11.90
C ILE A 317 -6.16 -0.62 11.32
N THR A 318 -6.37 0.41 12.13
CA THR A 318 -6.28 1.82 11.70
C THR A 318 -5.07 2.55 12.27
N ASP A 319 -4.59 2.13 13.43
CA ASP A 319 -3.47 2.71 14.17
C ASP A 319 -2.24 1.80 14.06
N TYR A 320 -1.46 2.01 13.00
CA TYR A 320 -0.18 1.36 12.79
C TYR A 320 0.80 2.35 12.16
N THR A 321 2.09 2.11 12.38
CA THR A 321 3.17 2.92 11.82
C THR A 321 4.15 2.03 11.08
N LEU A 322 4.74 2.56 10.01
CA LEU A 322 5.72 1.87 9.18
C LEU A 322 7.04 2.69 9.27
N PRO A 323 7.94 2.38 10.21
CA PRO A 323 9.21 3.10 10.36
C PRO A 323 9.99 3.27 9.06
N GLY A 324 10.46 4.49 8.80
CA GLY A 324 11.22 4.81 7.59
C GLY A 324 10.37 4.90 6.33
N GLN A 325 9.05 5.08 6.46
CA GLN A 325 8.13 5.20 5.34
C GLN A 325 7.09 6.30 5.56
N TYR A 326 6.83 7.09 4.51
CA TYR A 326 5.85 8.18 4.51
C TYR A 326 4.42 7.68 4.28
N GLU A 327 4.24 6.67 3.44
CA GLU A 327 2.91 6.13 3.10
C GLU A 327 2.46 5.07 4.11
N LYS A 328 1.17 5.08 4.49
CA LYS A 328 0.53 3.98 5.23
C LYS A 328 0.39 2.70 4.39
N THR A 329 0.29 2.86 3.08
CA THR A 329 0.22 1.75 2.11
C THR A 329 1.30 1.89 1.03
N PRO A 330 2.58 1.59 1.36
CA PRO A 330 3.73 1.88 0.50
C PRO A 330 3.67 1.13 -0.84
N ILE A 331 4.25 1.70 -1.89
CA ILE A 331 4.48 0.97 -3.15
C ILE A 331 5.32 -0.29 -2.89
N GLY A 332 4.96 -1.40 -3.55
CA GLY A 332 5.60 -2.70 -3.32
C GLY A 332 5.41 -3.28 -1.90
N GLY A 333 4.51 -2.68 -1.10
CA GLY A 333 4.15 -3.17 0.22
C GLY A 333 3.23 -4.39 0.17
N LEU A 334 3.38 -5.29 1.14
CA LEU A 334 2.69 -6.57 1.28
C LEU A 334 2.00 -6.65 2.63
N LEU A 335 0.67 -6.75 2.62
CA LEU A 335 -0.09 -7.20 3.79
C LEU A 335 -0.11 -8.73 3.81
N GLN A 336 0.49 -9.32 4.83
CA GLN A 336 0.60 -10.77 5.02
C GLN A 336 -0.49 -11.26 5.96
N PHE A 337 -1.22 -12.29 5.54
CA PHE A 337 -2.06 -13.12 6.39
C PHE A 337 -1.36 -14.46 6.58
N GLU A 338 -0.98 -14.79 7.80
CA GLU A 338 -0.14 -15.94 8.11
C GLU A 338 -0.91 -16.93 8.99
N ARG A 339 -1.09 -18.17 8.52
CA ARG A 339 -1.64 -19.27 9.32
C ARG A 339 -0.50 -20.00 10.01
N TRP A 340 -0.47 -19.92 11.33
CA TRP A 340 0.52 -20.58 12.19
C TRP A 340 -0.13 -21.71 12.97
N ARG A 341 0.58 -22.82 13.15
CA ARG A 341 0.22 -23.90 14.07
C ARG A 341 1.28 -24.02 15.16
N ASP A 342 0.85 -23.95 16.41
CA ASP A 342 1.71 -24.29 17.54
C ASP A 342 1.98 -25.80 17.55
N ARG A 343 3.25 -26.20 17.49
CA ARG A 343 3.69 -27.61 17.36
C ARG A 343 3.43 -28.45 18.61
N HIS A 344 3.24 -27.82 19.77
CA HIS A 344 3.01 -28.55 21.03
C HIS A 344 1.53 -28.79 21.29
N SER A 345 0.72 -27.75 21.15
CA SER A 345 -0.73 -27.75 21.41
C SER A 345 -1.57 -28.05 20.16
N GLY A 346 -0.99 -27.92 18.96
CA GLY A 346 -1.70 -28.06 17.69
C GLY A 346 -2.62 -26.88 17.35
N VAL A 347 -2.67 -25.85 18.20
CA VAL A 347 -3.57 -24.70 18.06
C VAL A 347 -3.14 -23.83 16.89
N GLU A 348 -4.12 -23.50 16.05
CA GLU A 348 -3.91 -22.63 14.89
C GLU A 348 -4.24 -21.18 15.21
N ARG A 349 -3.43 -20.26 14.66
CA ARG A 349 -3.66 -18.82 14.75
C ARG A 349 -3.38 -18.12 13.44
N ILE A 350 -4.17 -17.09 13.15
CA ILE A 350 -3.94 -16.15 12.06
C ILE A 350 -3.20 -14.93 12.62
N ARG A 351 -2.06 -14.60 12.03
CA ARG A 351 -1.26 -13.41 12.33
C ARG A 351 -1.20 -12.52 11.10
N LEU A 352 -1.19 -11.20 11.32
CA LEU A 352 -1.02 -10.23 10.25
C LEU A 352 0.31 -9.49 10.41
N ALA A 353 0.99 -9.25 9.29
CA ALA A 353 2.18 -8.42 9.24
C ALA A 353 2.18 -7.55 7.99
N TYR A 354 2.81 -6.38 8.07
CA TYR A 354 3.07 -5.53 6.91
C TYR A 354 4.56 -5.61 6.58
N VAL A 355 4.90 -6.07 5.37
CA VAL A 355 6.27 -6.07 4.83
C VAL A 355 6.39 -5.01 3.75
N TYR A 356 7.40 -4.15 3.81
CA TYR A 356 7.50 -2.99 2.92
C TYR A 356 8.95 -2.50 2.77
N PRO A 357 9.32 -1.94 1.61
CA PRO A 357 10.57 -1.20 1.49
C PRO A 357 10.44 0.17 2.17
N THR A 358 11.49 0.62 2.85
CA THR A 358 11.59 2.00 3.37
C THR A 358 11.69 3.00 2.21
N SER A 359 11.43 4.29 2.47
CA SER A 359 11.57 5.34 1.45
C SER A 359 13.00 5.40 0.89
N ALA A 360 14.02 5.16 1.73
CA ALA A 360 15.41 5.07 1.29
C ALA A 360 15.68 3.81 0.44
N GLN A 361 15.14 2.64 0.81
CA GLN A 361 15.27 1.43 0.01
C GLN A 361 14.65 1.59 -1.39
N LEU A 362 13.50 2.27 -1.49
CA LEU A 362 12.86 2.62 -2.75
C LEU A 362 13.70 3.61 -3.56
N ARG A 363 14.06 4.75 -2.95
CA ARG A 363 14.78 5.84 -3.62
C ARG A 363 16.16 5.42 -4.11
N ASP A 364 16.92 4.71 -3.29
CA ASP A 364 18.30 4.34 -3.61
C ASP A 364 18.41 2.97 -4.31
N ALA A 365 17.27 2.32 -4.57
CA ALA A 365 17.20 0.96 -5.13
C ALA A 365 18.10 -0.03 -4.37
N GLN A 366 17.99 -0.03 -3.05
CA GLN A 366 18.80 -0.89 -2.18
C GLN A 366 18.32 -2.34 -2.32
N PRO A 367 19.21 -3.31 -2.59
CA PRO A 367 18.85 -4.72 -2.58
C PRO A 367 18.32 -5.16 -1.21
N LEU A 368 17.23 -5.92 -1.23
CA LEU A 368 16.64 -6.49 -0.01
C LEU A 368 17.24 -7.87 0.27
N THR A 369 17.80 -8.05 1.46
CA THR A 369 18.49 -9.27 1.91
C THR A 369 18.25 -9.50 3.40
N GLU A 370 18.69 -10.60 3.99
CA GLU A 370 18.62 -10.78 5.45
C GLU A 370 19.43 -9.73 6.23
N ALA A 371 20.59 -9.31 5.70
CA ALA A 371 21.42 -8.30 6.32
C ALA A 371 20.86 -6.87 6.13
N GLN A 372 19.99 -6.69 5.14
CA GLN A 372 19.32 -5.44 4.80
C GLN A 372 17.85 -5.73 4.48
N PRO A 373 17.04 -6.13 5.48
CA PRO A 373 15.69 -6.59 5.24
C PRO A 373 14.77 -5.40 4.91
N PRO A 374 13.65 -5.64 4.20
CA PRO A 374 12.55 -4.69 4.19
C PRO A 374 12.04 -4.48 5.62
N GLY A 375 11.35 -3.36 5.83
CA GLY A 375 10.57 -3.17 7.05
C GLY A 375 9.54 -4.28 7.20
N ARG A 376 9.38 -4.81 8.43
CA ARG A 376 8.31 -5.74 8.79
C ARG A 376 7.70 -5.31 10.11
N VAL A 377 6.38 -5.10 10.12
CA VAL A 377 5.62 -4.68 11.30
C VAL A 377 4.51 -5.69 11.55
N ALA A 378 4.52 -6.35 12.72
CA ALA A 378 3.39 -7.17 13.15
C ALA A 378 2.18 -6.27 13.44
N LEU A 379 1.02 -6.63 12.89
CA LEU A 379 -0.19 -5.84 13.03
C LEU A 379 -1.06 -6.42 14.12
N ARG A 380 -1.51 -5.55 15.04
CA ARG A 380 -2.47 -5.93 16.07
C ARG A 380 -3.87 -5.91 15.49
N VAL A 381 -4.51 -7.07 15.44
CA VAL A 381 -5.91 -7.20 15.04
C VAL A 381 -6.80 -6.94 16.26
N PRO A 382 -7.66 -5.90 16.26
CA PRO A 382 -8.59 -5.66 17.35
C PRO A 382 -9.49 -6.87 17.61
N GLY A 383 -9.69 -7.20 18.89
CA GLY A 383 -10.49 -8.37 19.29
C GLY A 383 -9.70 -9.69 19.36
N CYS A 384 -8.46 -9.74 18.85
CA CYS A 384 -7.61 -10.93 18.93
C CYS A 384 -6.55 -10.83 20.03
N ALA A 385 -6.02 -11.98 20.46
CA ALA A 385 -4.88 -12.04 21.36
C ALA A 385 -3.61 -11.51 20.70
N ALA A 386 -2.61 -11.13 21.51
CA ALA A 386 -1.29 -10.70 21.02
C ALA A 386 -0.59 -11.77 20.15
N GLN A 387 -0.94 -13.04 20.37
CA GLN A 387 -0.36 -14.18 19.67
C GLN A 387 -1.01 -14.45 18.29
N GLY A 388 -2.02 -13.66 17.90
CA GLY A 388 -2.84 -13.84 16.72
C GLY A 388 -4.30 -14.18 17.05
N CYS A 389 -5.16 -14.11 16.04
CA CYS A 389 -6.56 -14.53 16.11
C CYS A 389 -6.64 -16.06 16.05
N THR A 390 -7.56 -16.67 16.78
CA THR A 390 -8.04 -18.01 16.41
C THR A 390 -8.71 -17.96 15.04
N VAL A 391 -8.82 -19.11 14.36
CA VAL A 391 -9.51 -19.20 13.06
C VAL A 391 -10.96 -18.68 13.15
N ALA A 392 -11.69 -19.04 14.21
CA ALA A 392 -13.06 -18.59 14.44
C ALA A 392 -13.17 -17.08 14.70
N GLU A 393 -12.25 -16.50 15.48
CA GLU A 393 -12.20 -15.04 15.68
C GLU A 393 -11.92 -14.31 14.36
N PHE A 394 -11.00 -14.84 13.55
CA PHE A 394 -10.67 -14.26 12.25
C PHE A 394 -11.86 -14.32 11.29
N GLN A 395 -12.53 -15.47 11.16
CA GLN A 395 -13.76 -15.62 10.36
C GLN A 395 -14.85 -14.63 10.79
N HIS A 396 -15.03 -14.42 12.10
CA HIS A 396 -16.01 -13.44 12.61
C HIS A 396 -15.66 -11.99 12.22
N LEU A 397 -14.37 -11.66 12.09
CA LEU A 397 -13.92 -10.34 11.63
C LEU A 397 -14.18 -10.13 10.13
N LEU A 398 -14.06 -11.19 9.32
CA LEU A 398 -14.32 -11.13 7.88
C LEU A 398 -15.81 -11.05 7.55
N HIS A 399 -16.65 -11.73 8.35
CA HIS A 399 -18.11 -11.78 8.20
C HIS A 399 -18.81 -11.19 9.42
N PRO A 400 -18.65 -9.89 9.72
CA PRO A 400 -19.33 -9.28 10.84
C PRO A 400 -20.84 -9.38 10.61
N ALA A 401 -21.56 -10.02 11.54
CA ALA A 401 -23.01 -10.18 11.45
C ALA A 401 -23.66 -8.84 11.09
N ALA A 402 -24.55 -8.85 10.08
CA ALA A 402 -25.27 -7.66 9.65
C ALA A 402 -25.94 -7.02 10.87
N ARG A 403 -25.47 -5.83 11.26
CA ARG A 403 -26.06 -5.01 12.32
C ARG A 403 -26.97 -3.95 11.72
#